data_AF-A0A7K4K8I5-F1
#
_entry.id   AF-A0A7K4K8I5-F1
#
_cell.length_a   1.000
_cell.length_b   1.000
_cell.length_c   1.000
_cell.angle_alpha   90.00
_cell.angle_beta   90.00
_cell.angle_gamma   90.00
#
_symmetry.space_group_name_H-M   'P 1'
#
loop_
_entity.id
_entity.type
_entity.pdbx_description
1 polymer ?
#
loop_
_entity_poly.entity_id
_entity_poly.type
_entity_poly.pdbx_seq_one_letter_code
_entity_poly.pdbx_strand_id
1 'polypeptide(L)'
;FPEESPIEQLEERRQRLERQISQDVKLEPDILLRAKQDFLKVDSAADLQLYKEQSEDLADHVPREREALLEREFQRVSISGEEKCGVPFTDLLDAAKSVVKALCVREKYMGLSLQSFCRTTARYLQELSERPPEPRGRDE
;
A
#
# COMPACT_ATOMS: atom_id res chain seq x y z
N PHE A 1 3.52 -61.67 8.17
CA PHE A 1 2.53 -61.82 7.08
C PHE A 1 1.15 -61.56 7.65
N PRO A 2 0.43 -60.51 7.20
CA PRO A 2 0.86 -59.38 6.35
C PRO A 2 1.97 -58.52 7.02
N GLU A 3 1.97 -57.22 7.35
CA GLU A 3 1.04 -56.08 7.33
C GLU A 3 1.97 -54.85 7.28
N GLU A 4 1.87 -53.85 6.40
CA GLU A 4 1.08 -53.65 5.17
C GLU A 4 2.05 -53.46 3.98
N SER A 5 1.59 -53.51 2.74
CA SER A 5 2.41 -53.10 1.60
C SER A 5 2.65 -51.56 1.61
N PRO A 6 3.83 -51.04 1.19
CA PRO A 6 4.00 -49.60 0.99
C PRO A 6 2.98 -48.98 0.01
N ILE A 7 2.42 -49.78 -0.90
CA ILE A 7 1.33 -49.40 -1.81
C ILE A 7 -0.01 -49.27 -1.06
N GLU A 8 -0.27 -50.20 -0.14
CA GLU A 8 -1.48 -50.27 0.69
C GLU A 8 -1.54 -49.07 1.65
N GLN A 9 -0.41 -48.66 2.23
CA GLN A 9 -0.29 -47.43 3.04
C GLN A 9 -0.52 -46.15 2.21
N LEU A 10 -0.06 -46.11 0.96
CA LEU A 10 -0.33 -45.00 0.04
C LEU A 10 -1.83 -44.94 -0.35
N GLU A 11 -2.44 -46.11 -0.60
CA GLU A 11 -3.87 -46.21 -0.93
C GLU A 11 -4.77 -45.87 0.27
N GLU A 12 -4.43 -46.31 1.48
CA GLU A 12 -5.19 -45.97 2.68
C GLU A 12 -5.08 -44.46 2.99
N ARG A 13 -3.89 -43.87 2.83
CA ARG A 13 -3.69 -42.41 2.94
C ARG A 13 -4.51 -41.65 1.89
N ARG A 14 -4.60 -42.16 0.66
CA ARG A 14 -5.46 -41.60 -0.40
C ARG A 14 -6.95 -41.71 -0.01
N GLN A 15 -7.42 -42.85 0.46
CA GLN A 15 -8.81 -43.03 0.89
C GLN A 15 -9.20 -42.11 2.05
N ARG A 16 -8.29 -41.88 3.02
CA ARG A 16 -8.51 -40.89 4.08
C ARG A 16 -8.67 -39.48 3.51
N LEU A 17 -7.83 -39.08 2.57
CA LEU A 17 -7.89 -37.77 1.91
C LEU A 17 -9.17 -37.61 1.05
N GLU A 18 -9.56 -38.62 0.29
CA GLU A 18 -10.81 -38.60 -0.50
C GLU A 18 -12.05 -38.50 0.40
N ARG A 19 -12.05 -39.16 1.56
CA ARG A 19 -13.13 -39.02 2.56
C ARG A 19 -13.18 -37.61 3.17
N GLN A 20 -12.02 -37.02 3.48
CA GLN A 20 -11.94 -35.65 3.99
C GLN A 20 -12.44 -34.64 2.95
N ILE A 21 -11.95 -34.69 1.71
CA ILE A 21 -12.41 -33.81 0.62
C ILE A 21 -13.92 -34.00 0.39
N SER A 22 -14.43 -35.24 0.46
CA SER A 22 -15.87 -35.55 0.34
C SER A 22 -16.72 -35.09 1.53
N GLN A 23 -16.11 -34.67 2.63
CA GLN A 23 -16.76 -34.03 3.77
C GLN A 23 -16.69 -32.51 3.63
N ASP A 24 -15.51 -31.97 3.32
CA ASP A 24 -15.28 -30.53 3.14
C ASP A 24 -16.17 -29.97 2.00
N VAL A 25 -16.26 -30.66 0.85
CA VAL A 25 -17.14 -30.29 -0.28
C VAL A 25 -18.64 -30.29 0.07
N LYS A 26 -19.06 -31.06 1.09
CA LYS A 26 -20.45 -31.06 1.58
C LYS A 26 -20.73 -29.92 2.56
N LEU A 27 -19.70 -29.47 3.29
CA LEU A 27 -19.82 -28.42 4.30
C LEU A 27 -19.55 -27.03 3.74
N GLU A 28 -18.79 -26.91 2.65
CA GLU A 28 -18.50 -25.65 1.92
C GLU A 28 -19.74 -24.74 1.76
N PRO A 29 -20.92 -25.22 1.28
CA PRO A 29 -22.11 -24.39 1.14
C PRO A 29 -22.61 -23.79 2.48
N ASP A 30 -22.57 -24.58 3.55
CA ASP A 30 -23.02 -24.16 4.89
C ASP A 30 -21.98 -23.28 5.59
N ILE A 31 -20.69 -23.54 5.37
CA ILE A 31 -19.57 -22.69 5.83
C ILE A 31 -19.66 -21.32 5.15
N LEU A 32 -19.85 -21.27 3.84
CA LEU A 32 -20.00 -20.04 3.07
C LEU A 32 -21.29 -19.28 3.45
N LEU A 33 -22.40 -19.99 3.67
CA LEU A 33 -23.66 -19.39 4.14
C LEU A 33 -23.51 -18.79 5.55
N ARG A 34 -22.85 -19.51 6.46
CA ARG A 34 -22.52 -19.03 7.82
C ARG A 34 -21.61 -17.82 7.76
N ALA A 35 -20.51 -17.88 7.02
CA ALA A 35 -19.57 -16.77 6.86
C ALA A 35 -20.25 -15.52 6.29
N LYS A 36 -21.16 -15.67 5.31
CA LYS A 36 -21.98 -14.56 4.80
C LYS A 36 -22.96 -14.03 5.85
N GLN A 37 -23.60 -14.90 6.64
CA GLN A 37 -24.51 -14.48 7.69
C GLN A 37 -23.77 -13.75 8.83
N ASP A 38 -22.56 -14.19 9.17
CA ASP A 38 -21.74 -13.59 10.22
C ASP A 38 -21.12 -12.26 9.75
N PHE A 39 -20.67 -12.16 8.49
CA PHE A 39 -20.27 -10.88 7.86
C PHE A 39 -21.39 -9.83 7.90
N LEU A 40 -22.66 -10.26 7.76
CA LEU A 40 -23.82 -9.37 7.82
C LEU A 40 -24.32 -9.06 9.26
N LYS A 41 -23.70 -9.65 10.29
CA LYS A 41 -23.94 -9.33 11.72
C LYS A 41 -22.92 -8.32 12.26
N VAL A 42 -21.80 -8.10 11.57
CA VAL A 42 -20.86 -7.03 11.91
C VAL A 42 -21.54 -5.70 11.59
N ASP A 43 -21.81 -4.90 12.63
CA ASP A 43 -22.39 -3.58 12.42
C ASP A 43 -21.34 -2.64 11.83
N SER A 44 -21.36 -2.53 10.50
CA SER A 44 -20.48 -1.68 9.73
C SER A 44 -20.58 -0.20 10.10
N ALA A 45 -21.60 0.26 10.84
CA ALA A 45 -21.62 1.62 11.37
C ALA A 45 -20.70 1.78 12.60
N ALA A 46 -20.65 0.78 13.49
CA ALA A 46 -19.80 0.79 14.67
C ALA A 46 -18.31 0.66 14.30
N ASP A 47 -17.96 -0.29 13.43
CA ASP A 47 -16.58 -0.44 12.95
C ASP A 47 -16.12 0.81 12.17
N LEU A 48 -16.98 1.42 11.35
CA LEU A 48 -16.65 2.65 10.63
C LEU A 48 -16.50 3.86 11.56
N GLN A 49 -17.19 3.90 12.70
CA GLN A 49 -16.95 4.90 13.75
C GLN A 49 -15.60 4.62 14.45
N LEU A 50 -15.30 3.39 14.83
CA LEU A 50 -14.04 3.01 15.47
C LEU A 50 -12.81 3.26 14.56
N TYR A 51 -12.94 3.04 13.26
CA TYR A 51 -11.91 3.40 12.27
C TYR A 51 -11.79 4.92 12.06
N LYS A 52 -12.89 5.67 12.20
CA LYS A 52 -12.86 7.14 12.15
C LYS A 52 -12.21 7.74 13.39
N GLU A 53 -12.60 7.31 14.60
CA GLU A 53 -11.99 7.77 15.85
C GLU A 53 -10.48 7.50 15.86
N GLN A 54 -10.04 6.28 15.48
CA GLN A 54 -8.61 5.98 15.29
C GLN A 54 -7.92 6.83 14.21
N SER A 55 -8.66 7.31 13.21
CA SER A 55 -8.11 8.20 12.18
C SER A 55 -8.06 9.66 12.62
N GLU A 56 -9.00 10.10 13.46
CA GLU A 56 -9.16 11.48 13.93
C GLU A 56 -8.18 11.77 15.08
N ASP A 57 -8.01 10.84 16.02
CA ASP A 57 -6.97 10.88 17.08
C ASP A 57 -5.54 10.83 16.48
N LEU A 58 -5.40 10.39 15.21
CA LEU A 58 -4.16 10.39 14.42
C LEU A 58 -4.16 11.42 13.27
N ALA A 59 -5.19 12.26 13.18
CA ALA A 59 -5.28 13.36 12.21
C ALA A 59 -4.74 14.65 12.82
N ASP A 60 -5.29 15.06 13.98
CA ASP A 60 -4.98 16.36 14.60
C ASP A 60 -3.70 16.31 15.46
N HIS A 61 -3.33 15.14 15.97
CA HIS A 61 -2.15 14.92 16.82
C HIS A 61 -1.19 13.86 16.27
N VAL A 62 -0.69 14.07 15.05
CA VAL A 62 0.62 13.53 14.65
C VAL A 62 1.65 14.66 14.73
N PRO A 63 2.47 14.71 15.80
CA PRO A 63 3.50 15.73 15.93
C PRO A 63 4.55 15.63 14.82
N ARG A 64 5.25 16.75 14.60
CA ARG A 64 6.48 16.87 13.81
C ARG A 64 7.52 15.78 14.12
N GLU A 65 7.45 15.20 15.32
CA GLU A 65 8.23 14.06 15.77
C GLU A 65 8.08 12.81 14.89
N ARG A 66 6.92 12.53 14.26
CA ARG A 66 6.82 11.37 13.33
C ARG A 66 7.59 11.58 12.04
N GLU A 67 7.68 12.81 11.53
CA GLU A 67 8.57 13.09 10.39
C GLU A 67 10.03 12.96 10.80
N ALA A 68 10.40 13.48 11.98
CA ALA A 68 11.74 13.33 12.54
C ALA A 68 12.11 11.87 12.88
N LEU A 69 11.14 11.01 13.22
CA LEU A 69 11.33 9.56 13.40
C LEU A 69 11.60 8.87 12.07
N LEU A 70 10.86 9.21 11.00
CA LEU A 70 11.12 8.70 9.65
C LEU A 70 12.49 9.16 9.11
N GLU A 71 12.95 10.36 9.45
CA GLU A 71 14.33 10.80 9.17
C GLU A 71 15.40 10.05 9.98
N ARG A 72 15.02 9.37 11.07
CA ARG A 72 15.91 8.69 12.01
C ARG A 72 15.93 7.17 11.84
N GLU A 73 14.96 6.61 11.12
CA GLU A 73 14.80 5.17 10.90
C GLU A 73 15.91 4.57 10.02
N PHE A 74 16.69 5.41 9.35
CA PHE A 74 17.89 5.04 8.58
C PHE A 74 19.01 6.08 8.71
N GLN A 75 20.26 5.63 8.70
CA GLN A 75 21.44 6.51 8.72
C GLN A 75 21.51 7.30 7.40
N ARG A 76 21.11 8.57 7.41
CA ARG A 76 21.18 9.45 6.23
C ARG A 76 22.64 9.78 5.90
N VAL A 77 23.13 9.31 4.74
CA VAL A 77 24.47 9.63 4.22
C VAL A 77 24.36 10.68 3.12
N SER A 78 24.76 11.91 3.42
CA SER A 78 24.81 13.01 2.45
C SER A 78 26.12 12.99 1.67
N ILE A 79 26.07 12.61 0.40
CA ILE A 79 27.24 12.60 -0.49
C ILE A 79 27.39 14.01 -1.13
N SER A 80 28.56 14.63 -1.00
CA SER A 80 28.94 15.94 -1.59
C SER A 80 29.92 15.79 -2.77
N GLY A 81 30.14 16.86 -3.55
CA GLY A 81 30.88 16.83 -4.83
C GLY A 81 29.99 16.84 -6.09
N GLU A 82 30.60 16.94 -7.28
CA GLU A 82 29.90 17.19 -8.55
C GLU A 82 29.73 15.95 -9.46
N GLU A 83 30.67 15.01 -9.48
CA GLU A 83 30.69 13.88 -10.44
C GLU A 83 29.67 12.74 -10.18
N LYS A 84 29.00 12.74 -9.01
CA LYS A 84 28.33 11.56 -8.41
C LYS A 84 27.31 10.85 -9.28
N CYS A 85 26.60 11.59 -10.13
CA CYS A 85 25.44 11.09 -10.85
C CYS A 85 25.80 10.41 -12.18
N GLY A 86 27.05 10.54 -12.64
CA GLY A 86 27.51 9.96 -13.91
C GLY A 86 26.82 10.54 -15.16
N VAL A 87 26.01 11.58 -15.00
CA VAL A 87 25.23 12.25 -16.04
C VAL A 87 25.33 13.77 -15.90
N PRO A 88 25.10 14.54 -16.99
CA PRO A 88 25.06 16.00 -16.91
C PRO A 88 23.99 16.53 -15.93
N PHE A 89 24.26 17.68 -15.32
CA PHE A 89 23.30 18.36 -14.44
C PHE A 89 22.00 18.76 -15.17
N THR A 90 22.08 19.06 -16.48
CA THR A 90 20.91 19.30 -17.34
C THR A 90 19.93 18.13 -17.33
N ASP A 91 20.46 16.92 -17.43
CA ASP A 91 19.69 15.70 -17.60
C ASP A 91 19.03 15.30 -16.27
N LEU A 92 19.75 15.49 -15.15
CA LEU A 92 19.20 15.38 -13.80
C LEU A 92 18.08 16.40 -13.55
N LEU A 93 18.26 17.64 -13.99
CA LEU A 93 17.27 18.71 -13.86
C LEU A 93 16.01 18.44 -14.70
N ASP A 94 16.17 17.94 -15.94
CA ASP A 94 15.05 17.62 -16.81
C ASP A 94 14.34 16.31 -16.42
N ALA A 95 15.06 15.33 -15.87
CA ALA A 95 14.47 14.19 -15.18
C ALA A 95 13.63 14.64 -13.98
N ALA A 96 14.16 15.53 -13.12
CA ALA A 96 13.42 16.06 -11.97
C ALA A 96 12.13 16.81 -12.39
N LYS A 97 12.21 17.70 -13.40
CA LYS A 97 11.03 18.35 -14.00
C LYS A 97 10.00 17.33 -14.52
N SER A 98 10.48 16.23 -15.09
CA SER A 98 9.62 15.18 -15.67
C SER A 98 8.94 14.31 -14.61
N VAL A 99 9.64 14.01 -13.51
CA VAL A 99 9.05 13.34 -12.33
C VAL A 99 7.93 14.20 -11.73
N VAL A 100 8.14 15.50 -11.53
CA VAL A 100 7.09 16.42 -11.02
C VAL A 100 5.85 16.40 -11.94
N LYS A 101 6.04 16.54 -13.26
CA LYS A 101 4.93 16.45 -14.24
C LYS A 101 4.17 15.12 -14.13
N ALA A 102 4.87 14.00 -14.01
CA ALA A 102 4.27 12.68 -13.88
C ALA A 102 3.48 12.52 -12.56
N LEU A 103 3.99 13.08 -11.45
CA LEU A 103 3.29 13.09 -10.16
C LEU A 103 2.00 13.91 -10.22
N CYS A 104 2.00 15.11 -10.81
CA CYS A 104 0.78 15.93 -10.97
C CYS A 104 -0.27 15.25 -11.88
N VAL A 105 0.15 14.56 -12.93
CA VAL A 105 -0.76 13.75 -13.75
C VAL A 105 -1.37 12.61 -12.91
N ARG A 106 -0.54 11.91 -12.12
CA ARG A 106 -1.00 10.84 -11.24
C ARG A 106 -1.96 11.35 -10.16
N GLU A 107 -1.69 12.51 -9.55
CA GLU A 107 -2.54 13.16 -8.55
C GLU A 107 -3.97 13.37 -9.06
N LYS A 108 -4.10 13.95 -10.26
CA LYS A 108 -5.39 14.16 -10.92
C LYS A 108 -6.20 12.87 -11.08
N TYR A 109 -5.55 11.76 -11.47
CA TYR A 109 -6.24 10.48 -11.63
C TYR A 109 -6.49 9.75 -10.29
N MET A 110 -5.65 9.95 -9.29
CA MET A 110 -5.87 9.42 -7.94
C MET A 110 -7.07 10.07 -7.25
N GLY A 111 -7.27 11.39 -7.42
CA GLY A 111 -8.49 12.07 -6.96
C GLY A 111 -9.77 11.51 -7.57
N LEU A 112 -9.73 11.08 -8.84
CA LEU A 112 -10.87 10.41 -9.52
C LEU A 112 -11.11 8.98 -9.04
N SER A 113 -10.09 8.29 -8.50
CA SER A 113 -10.19 6.92 -7.97
C SER A 113 -10.31 6.86 -6.44
N LEU A 114 -10.53 8.01 -5.78
CA LEU A 114 -10.59 8.16 -4.32
C LEU A 114 -9.30 7.69 -3.60
N GLN A 115 -8.16 7.82 -4.28
CA GLN A 115 -6.84 7.53 -3.72
C GLN A 115 -6.09 8.81 -3.37
N SER A 116 -5.19 8.74 -2.39
CA SER A 116 -4.29 9.83 -1.99
C SER A 116 -2.83 9.39 -1.98
N PHE A 117 -1.92 10.34 -2.19
CA PHE A 117 -0.49 10.10 -1.99
C PHE A 117 -0.16 9.92 -0.50
N CYS A 118 0.97 9.28 -0.19
CA CYS A 118 1.49 9.28 1.17
C CYS A 118 1.82 10.71 1.63
N ARG A 119 1.72 10.97 2.96
CA ARG A 119 1.80 12.33 3.54
C ARG A 119 2.99 13.15 3.00
N THR A 120 4.17 12.55 2.91
CA THR A 120 5.40 13.19 2.39
C THR A 120 5.27 13.67 0.94
N THR A 121 4.74 12.84 0.03
CA THR A 121 4.57 13.23 -1.38
C THR A 121 3.45 14.23 -1.55
N ALA A 122 2.34 14.08 -0.82
CA ALA A 122 1.24 15.04 -0.85
C ALA A 122 1.69 16.45 -0.41
N ARG A 123 2.46 16.55 0.69
CA ARG A 123 3.00 17.82 1.19
C ARG A 123 3.89 18.52 0.17
N TYR A 124 4.83 17.80 -0.44
CA TYR A 124 5.71 18.40 -1.46
C TYR A 124 4.97 18.80 -2.76
N LEU A 125 3.88 18.13 -3.13
CA LEU A 125 3.04 18.56 -4.26
C LEU A 125 2.23 19.82 -3.92
N GLN A 126 1.72 19.93 -2.69
CA GLN A 126 1.08 21.15 -2.18
C GLN A 126 2.06 22.34 -2.17
N GLU A 127 3.26 22.17 -1.58
CA GLU A 127 4.34 23.18 -1.56
C GLU A 127 4.72 23.67 -2.98
N LEU A 128 4.65 22.79 -3.99
CA LEU A 128 4.88 23.15 -5.39
C LEU A 128 3.70 23.85 -6.06
N SER A 129 2.47 23.58 -5.62
CA SER A 129 1.24 24.18 -6.17
C SER A 129 0.96 25.59 -5.65
N GLU A 130 1.39 25.90 -4.41
CA GLU A 130 1.24 27.21 -3.78
C GLU A 130 2.25 28.24 -4.32
N ARG A 131 3.32 27.77 -4.97
CA ARG A 131 4.36 28.62 -5.54
C ARG A 131 3.87 29.24 -6.86
N PRO A 132 3.83 30.58 -6.99
CA PRO A 132 3.40 31.23 -8.23
C PRO A 132 4.27 30.79 -9.43
N PRO A 133 3.70 30.68 -10.64
CA PRO A 133 4.50 30.45 -11.83
C PRO A 133 5.44 31.64 -12.04
N GLU A 134 6.75 31.38 -12.00
CA GLU A 134 7.80 32.35 -12.33
C GLU A 134 7.42 33.09 -13.64
N PRO A 135 7.41 34.44 -13.65
CA PRO A 135 7.05 35.19 -14.84
C PRO A 135 8.09 34.90 -15.92
N ARG A 136 7.69 34.15 -16.96
CA ARG A 136 8.58 33.79 -18.07
C ARG A 136 9.24 35.05 -18.60
N GLY A 137 10.57 35.08 -18.50
CA GLY A 137 11.38 36.14 -19.07
C GLY A 137 10.99 36.34 -20.53
N ARG A 138 10.78 37.60 -20.89
CA ARG A 138 10.46 37.99 -22.26
C ARG A 138 11.71 37.82 -23.09
N ASP A 139 11.62 37.15 -24.24
CA ASP A 139 12.74 37.06 -25.17
C ASP A 139 13.10 38.46 -25.71
N GLU A 140 14.40 38.76 -25.74
CA GLU A 140 15.06 39.86 -26.49
C GLU A 140 16.28 39.29 -27.23
#